data_AF-A0A376VHQ4-F1
#
_entry.id   AF-A0A376VHQ4-F1
#
_cell.length_a   1.000
_cell.length_b   1.000
_cell.length_c   1.000
_cell.angle_alpha   90.00
_cell.angle_beta   90.00
_cell.angle_gamma   90.00
#
_symmetry.space_group_name_H-M   'P 1'
#
loop_
_entity.id
_entity.type
_entity.pdbx_description
1 polymer ?
#
loop_
_entity_poly.entity_id
_entity_poly.type
_entity_poly.pdbx_seq_one_letter_code
_entity_poly.pdbx_strand_id
1 'polypeptide(L)'
;MRNLCFLLTLVATLLLPGRLIAAALPQDEKLITGQLDNGLRYMIYPHAQPKDQVNLWLQIHTGSLQEEDNERGVAHFVEHMMFNGTKTWPGNKVIETFESMGLRFGRDVNAYTSYDETVYQVSLPTTQKQNLQQVMAIFSEWSNAASFEKLEVDAERGVITEEWRAHQDAKWRTSQARRPFLLANTP
;
A
#
# COMPACT_ATOMS: atom_id res chain seq x y z
N MET A 1 18.66 -83.44 -5.64
CA MET A 1 18.00 -83.83 -4.37
C MET A 1 18.60 -83.01 -3.25
N ARG A 2 17.75 -82.60 -2.29
CA ARG A 2 18.01 -81.89 -1.02
C ARG A 2 18.24 -80.38 -1.15
N ASN A 3 17.22 -79.58 -0.82
CA ASN A 3 16.85 -79.13 0.54
C ASN A 3 17.91 -78.14 1.03
N LEU A 4 17.64 -76.96 1.59
CA LEU A 4 16.48 -76.27 2.17
C LEU A 4 17.17 -75.07 2.89
N CYS A 5 16.38 -74.08 3.31
CA CYS A 5 16.61 -73.30 4.53
C CYS A 5 17.32 -71.92 4.45
N PHE A 6 16.56 -70.98 5.04
CA PHE A 6 16.93 -69.73 5.72
C PHE A 6 17.10 -68.43 4.92
N LEU A 7 15.93 -67.82 4.65
CA LEU A 7 15.52 -66.56 5.28
C LEU A 7 16.66 -65.69 5.88
N LEU A 8 16.98 -64.60 5.21
CA LEU A 8 17.50 -63.39 5.85
C LEU A 8 16.92 -62.18 5.11
N THR A 9 15.74 -61.78 5.57
CA THR A 9 15.19 -60.45 5.38
C THR A 9 16.19 -59.42 5.89
N LEU A 10 16.86 -58.72 4.99
CA LEU A 10 17.43 -57.41 5.28
C LEU A 10 16.65 -56.38 4.47
N VAL A 11 15.52 -55.97 5.02
CA VAL A 11 14.83 -54.75 4.59
C VAL A 11 15.75 -53.59 4.97
N ALA A 12 16.64 -53.22 4.05
CA ALA A 12 17.31 -51.93 4.09
C ALA A 12 16.32 -50.89 3.56
N THR A 13 15.30 -50.55 4.35
CA THR A 13 14.62 -49.26 4.20
C THR A 13 15.65 -48.21 4.56
N LEU A 14 16.40 -47.73 3.56
CA LEU A 14 17.09 -46.45 3.64
C LEU A 14 16.02 -45.43 4.02
N LEU A 15 16.06 -45.03 5.29
CA LEU A 15 15.52 -43.77 5.77
C LEU A 15 16.25 -42.67 5.00
N LEU A 16 15.78 -42.36 3.79
CA LEU A 16 15.98 -41.05 3.21
C LEU A 16 15.19 -40.10 4.12
N PRO A 17 15.84 -39.20 4.88
CA PRO A 17 15.12 -38.08 5.46
C PRO A 17 14.61 -37.27 4.27
N GLY A 18 13.36 -37.53 3.87
CA GLY A 18 12.65 -36.66 2.96
C GLY A 18 12.64 -35.28 3.58
N ARG A 19 13.58 -34.43 3.15
CA ARG A 19 13.44 -33.00 3.35
C ARG A 19 12.16 -32.63 2.62
N LEU A 20 11.08 -32.49 3.37
CA LEU A 20 9.94 -31.70 2.96
C LEU A 20 10.47 -30.29 2.76
N ILE A 21 10.99 -30.00 1.57
CA ILE A 21 11.05 -28.63 1.08
C ILE A 21 9.58 -28.28 0.92
N ALA A 22 9.03 -27.53 1.88
CA ALA A 22 7.72 -26.94 1.71
C ALA A 22 7.76 -26.17 0.39
N ALA A 23 7.05 -26.67 -0.62
CA ALA A 23 6.94 -25.98 -1.89
C ALA A 23 6.37 -24.59 -1.61
N ALA A 24 6.98 -23.55 -2.17
CA ALA A 24 6.43 -22.20 -2.06
C ALA A 24 4.98 -22.23 -2.56
N LEU A 25 4.10 -21.57 -1.82
CA LEU A 25 2.70 -21.47 -2.22
C LEU A 25 2.63 -20.72 -3.57
N PRO A 26 1.96 -21.28 -4.58
CA PRO A 26 1.82 -20.60 -5.86
C PRO A 26 0.93 -19.37 -5.73
N GLN A 27 1.22 -18.32 -6.49
CA GLN A 27 0.32 -17.18 -6.65
C GLN A 27 -0.88 -17.53 -7.54
N ASP A 28 -1.95 -16.75 -7.47
CA ASP A 28 -3.09 -16.89 -8.39
C ASP A 28 -2.63 -16.69 -9.84
N GLU A 29 -3.04 -17.59 -10.74
CA GLU A 29 -2.67 -17.55 -12.16
C GLU A 29 -3.19 -16.30 -12.89
N LYS A 30 -4.23 -15.65 -12.38
CA LYS A 30 -4.77 -14.40 -12.94
C LYS A 30 -3.97 -13.17 -12.53
N LEU A 31 -3.16 -13.28 -11.47
CA LEU A 31 -2.35 -12.17 -10.97
C LEU A 31 -1.12 -12.01 -11.87
N ILE A 32 -1.02 -10.85 -12.51
CA ILE A 32 0.15 -10.47 -13.29
C ILE A 32 1.01 -9.58 -12.41
N THR A 33 2.23 -10.02 -12.14
CA THR A 33 3.25 -9.26 -11.41
C THR A 33 4.45 -8.98 -12.31
N GLY A 34 5.14 -7.88 -12.05
CA GLY A 34 6.36 -7.56 -12.74
C GLY A 34 7.06 -6.34 -12.16
N GLN A 35 8.14 -5.95 -12.81
CA GLN A 35 8.96 -4.81 -12.43
C GLN A 35 9.40 -4.08 -13.69
N LEU A 36 9.30 -2.76 -13.67
CA LEU A 36 9.83 -1.89 -14.71
C LEU A 36 11.35 -1.74 -14.58
N ASP A 37 12.03 -1.30 -15.63
CA ASP A 37 13.49 -1.12 -15.63
C ASP A 37 13.99 -0.15 -14.54
N ASN A 38 13.14 0.81 -14.13
CA ASN A 38 13.45 1.76 -13.05
C ASN A 38 13.22 1.20 -11.63
N GLY A 39 12.84 -0.08 -11.52
CA GLY A 39 12.62 -0.77 -10.25
C GLY A 39 11.18 -0.70 -9.72
N LEU A 40 10.27 0.08 -10.32
CA LEU A 40 8.88 0.12 -9.91
C LEU A 40 8.21 -1.23 -10.16
N ARG A 41 7.64 -1.81 -9.10
CA ARG A 41 6.88 -3.06 -9.18
C ARG A 41 5.42 -2.78 -9.47
N TYR A 42 4.76 -3.68 -10.18
CA TYR A 42 3.34 -3.59 -10.46
C TYR A 42 2.64 -4.93 -10.22
N MET A 43 1.36 -4.83 -9.89
CA MET A 43 0.43 -5.94 -9.72
C MET A 43 -0.86 -5.60 -10.45
N ILE A 44 -1.30 -6.49 -11.34
CA ILE A 44 -2.52 -6.32 -12.12
C ILE A 44 -3.39 -7.55 -11.90
N TYR A 45 -4.61 -7.33 -11.45
CA TYR A 45 -5.55 -8.41 -11.19
C TYR A 45 -6.90 -8.12 -11.88
N PRO A 46 -7.37 -9.00 -12.78
CA PRO A 46 -8.62 -8.77 -13.50
C PRO A 46 -9.84 -9.02 -12.61
N HIS A 47 -10.73 -8.04 -12.56
CA HIS A 47 -12.03 -8.17 -11.91
C HIS A 47 -13.09 -7.36 -12.68
N ALA A 48 -14.34 -7.84 -12.70
CA ALA A 48 -15.43 -7.24 -13.49
C ALA A 48 -16.68 -6.95 -12.65
N GLN A 49 -16.55 -6.91 -11.32
CA GLN A 49 -17.63 -6.58 -10.40
C GLN A 49 -17.16 -5.49 -9.41
N PRO A 50 -17.65 -4.24 -9.55
CA PRO A 50 -18.57 -3.75 -10.58
C PRO A 50 -17.96 -3.74 -11.99
N LYS A 51 -18.82 -3.79 -13.02
CA LYS A 51 -18.38 -3.70 -14.41
C LYS A 51 -17.81 -2.32 -14.70
N ASP A 52 -16.85 -2.27 -15.61
CA ASP A 52 -16.24 -1.04 -16.12
C ASP A 52 -15.65 -0.12 -15.04
N GLN A 53 -15.17 -0.70 -13.94
CA GLN A 53 -14.50 0.01 -12.84
C GLN A 53 -13.09 -0.55 -12.62
N VAL A 54 -12.16 0.32 -12.23
CA VAL A 54 -10.80 -0.09 -11.84
C VAL A 54 -10.37 0.64 -10.58
N ASN A 55 -9.55 -0.04 -9.76
CA ASN A 55 -8.83 0.56 -8.64
C ASN A 55 -7.35 0.68 -9.03
N LEU A 56 -6.82 1.90 -8.91
CA LEU A 56 -5.42 2.23 -9.15
C LEU A 56 -4.81 2.67 -7.84
N TRP A 57 -3.87 1.90 -7.31
CA TRP A 57 -3.23 2.16 -6.02
C TRP A 57 -1.72 2.32 -6.21
N LEU A 58 -1.16 3.40 -5.64
CA LEU A 58 0.27 3.60 -5.49
C LEU A 58 0.64 3.30 -4.04
N GLN A 59 1.38 2.22 -3.83
CA GLN A 59 1.83 1.75 -2.52
C GLN A 59 3.30 2.10 -2.30
N ILE A 60 3.57 2.94 -1.31
CA ILE A 60 4.91 3.24 -0.84
C ILE A 60 5.19 2.33 0.36
N HIS A 61 6.21 1.47 0.24
CA HIS A 61 6.60 0.49 1.26
C HIS A 61 7.38 1.16 2.43
N THR A 62 6.89 2.29 2.90
CA THR A 62 7.45 3.10 3.98
C THR A 62 6.29 3.80 4.67
N GLY A 63 6.20 3.64 5.98
CA GLY A 63 5.25 4.32 6.86
C GLY A 63 5.95 4.91 8.06
N SER A 64 5.22 5.14 9.16
CA SER A 64 5.76 5.82 10.33
C SER A 64 6.87 5.07 11.09
N LEU A 65 7.05 3.76 10.87
CA LEU A 65 8.15 3.00 11.49
C LEU A 65 9.53 3.43 11.02
N GLN A 66 9.62 4.10 9.87
CA GLN A 66 10.89 4.58 9.31
C GLN A 66 11.16 6.05 9.65
N GLU A 67 10.32 6.69 10.46
CA GLU A 67 10.53 8.07 10.91
C GLU A 67 11.65 8.12 11.95
N GLU A 68 12.58 9.07 11.77
CA GLU A 68 13.54 9.42 12.82
C GLU A 68 12.86 10.15 13.98
N ASP A 69 13.55 10.30 15.12
CA ASP A 69 12.99 10.94 16.31
C ASP A 69 12.52 12.39 16.06
N ASN A 70 13.15 13.10 15.13
CA ASN A 70 12.79 14.45 14.72
C ASN A 70 11.78 14.50 13.55
N GLU A 71 11.25 13.35 13.13
CA GLU A 71 10.36 13.20 11.98
C GLU A 71 9.01 12.54 12.33
N ARG A 72 8.68 12.45 13.62
CA ARG A 72 7.42 11.85 14.07
C ARG A 72 6.20 12.53 13.43
N GLY A 73 5.44 11.76 12.64
CA GLY A 73 4.27 12.21 11.87
C GLY A 73 4.59 12.80 10.50
N VAL A 74 5.86 12.84 10.07
CA VAL A 74 6.26 13.37 8.76
C VAL A 74 5.76 12.49 7.62
N ALA A 75 5.71 11.16 7.77
CA ALA A 75 5.18 10.29 6.71
C ALA A 75 3.72 10.62 6.39
N HIS A 76 2.89 10.83 7.43
CA HIS A 76 1.51 11.26 7.29
C HIS A 76 1.42 12.70 6.75
N PHE A 77 2.31 13.59 7.18
CA PHE A 77 2.37 14.95 6.63
C PHE A 77 2.68 14.94 5.13
N VAL A 78 3.64 14.12 4.69
CA VAL A 78 4.00 13.95 3.27
C VAL A 78 2.81 13.43 2.46
N GLU A 79 2.04 12.50 3.01
CA GLU A 79 0.82 11.99 2.36
C GLU A 79 -0.19 13.10 2.07
N HIS A 80 -0.51 13.94 3.07
CA HIS A 80 -1.36 15.11 2.88
C HIS A 80 -0.83 16.06 1.81
N MET A 81 0.48 16.30 1.80
CA MET A 81 1.11 17.23 0.86
C MET A 81 1.02 16.79 -0.61
N MET A 82 0.74 15.51 -0.91
CA MET A 82 0.52 15.07 -2.30
C MET A 82 -0.72 15.73 -2.93
N PHE A 83 -1.68 16.15 -2.13
CA PHE A 83 -2.90 16.82 -2.60
C PHE A 83 -2.75 18.34 -2.71
N ASN A 84 -1.66 18.90 -2.16
CA ASN A 84 -1.44 20.34 -2.01
C ASN A 84 -0.34 20.91 -2.92
N GLY A 85 0.03 20.18 -3.97
CA GLY A 85 0.87 20.75 -5.02
C GLY A 85 1.89 19.79 -5.62
N THR A 86 1.95 19.84 -6.94
CA THR A 86 2.95 19.16 -7.76
C THR A 86 3.44 20.11 -8.85
N LYS A 87 4.45 19.70 -9.61
CA LYS A 87 5.05 20.52 -10.67
C LYS A 87 4.04 21.00 -11.70
N THR A 88 3.14 20.13 -12.17
CA THR A 88 2.11 20.49 -13.16
C THR A 88 0.82 20.99 -12.50
N TRP A 89 0.50 20.49 -11.31
CA TRP A 89 -0.70 20.88 -10.56
C TRP A 89 -0.32 21.54 -9.23
N PRO A 90 0.08 22.83 -9.22
CA PRO A 90 0.42 23.55 -8.00
C PRO A 90 -0.83 23.87 -7.15
N GLY A 91 -0.64 24.00 -5.83
CA GLY A 91 -1.72 24.21 -4.86
C GLY A 91 -2.83 23.17 -5.00
N ASN A 92 -4.08 23.62 -4.97
CA ASN A 92 -5.26 22.75 -5.02
C ASN A 92 -5.59 22.15 -6.41
N LYS A 93 -4.71 22.32 -7.41
CA LYS A 93 -5.00 21.89 -8.81
C LYS A 93 -5.11 20.38 -8.97
N VAL A 94 -4.49 19.57 -8.10
CA VAL A 94 -4.64 18.12 -8.12
C VAL A 94 -6.10 17.75 -7.83
N ILE A 95 -6.66 18.30 -6.75
CA ILE A 95 -8.06 18.10 -6.35
C ILE A 95 -9.02 18.61 -7.43
N GLU A 96 -8.83 19.84 -7.93
CA GLU A 96 -9.66 20.39 -9.00
C GLU A 96 -9.64 19.52 -10.28
N THR A 97 -8.49 18.91 -10.60
CA THR A 97 -8.35 18.02 -11.75
C THR A 97 -9.13 16.73 -11.54
N PHE A 98 -9.06 16.12 -10.36
CA PHE A 98 -9.90 14.97 -10.02
C PHE A 98 -11.41 15.30 -10.09
N GLU A 99 -11.81 16.44 -9.53
CA GLU A 99 -13.20 16.90 -9.56
C GLU A 99 -13.70 17.14 -10.98
N SER A 100 -12.86 17.66 -11.87
CA SER A 100 -13.19 17.85 -13.30
C SER A 100 -13.48 16.52 -14.03
N MET A 101 -12.94 15.41 -13.53
CA MET A 101 -13.21 14.05 -14.01
C MET A 101 -14.41 13.39 -13.29
N GLY A 102 -15.05 14.09 -12.35
CA GLY A 102 -16.14 13.58 -11.53
C GLY A 102 -15.70 12.75 -10.31
N LEU A 103 -14.40 12.75 -9.99
CA LEU A 103 -13.81 12.01 -8.88
C LEU A 103 -13.69 12.92 -7.65
N ARG A 104 -14.18 12.47 -6.51
CA ARG A 104 -14.20 13.25 -5.27
C ARG A 104 -13.27 12.65 -4.21
N PHE A 105 -12.54 13.53 -3.53
CA PHE A 105 -11.77 13.17 -2.34
C PHE A 105 -12.70 12.63 -1.24
N GLY A 106 -12.28 11.58 -0.53
CA GLY A 106 -13.07 10.88 0.48
C GLY A 106 -14.09 9.87 -0.06
N ARG A 107 -14.34 9.84 -1.38
CA ARG A 107 -15.23 8.86 -2.04
C ARG A 107 -14.48 8.00 -3.06
N ASP A 108 -13.89 8.65 -4.05
CA ASP A 108 -13.24 8.00 -5.19
C ASP A 108 -11.72 8.09 -5.09
N VAL A 109 -11.23 9.17 -4.46
CA VAL A 109 -9.82 9.43 -4.20
C VAL A 109 -9.60 9.43 -2.70
N ASN A 110 -8.65 8.63 -2.23
CA ASN A 110 -8.27 8.54 -0.82
C ASN A 110 -6.76 8.32 -0.70
N ALA A 111 -6.24 8.55 0.49
CA ALA A 111 -4.93 8.08 0.87
C ALA A 111 -4.93 7.70 2.36
N TYR A 112 -3.92 6.95 2.77
CA TYR A 112 -3.66 6.69 4.18
C TYR A 112 -2.17 6.46 4.42
N THR A 113 -1.75 6.77 5.63
CA THR A 113 -0.44 6.38 6.16
C THR A 113 -0.61 5.48 7.38
N SER A 114 0.14 4.38 7.38
CA SER A 114 0.19 3.41 8.47
C SER A 114 1.61 3.31 9.02
N TYR A 115 1.86 2.31 9.86
CA TYR A 115 3.19 1.99 10.35
C TYR A 115 4.13 1.53 9.22
N ASP A 116 3.61 0.72 8.31
CA ASP A 116 4.41 -0.03 7.34
C ASP A 116 4.43 0.61 5.94
N GLU A 117 3.40 1.40 5.63
CA GLU A 117 3.15 1.90 4.28
C GLU A 117 2.35 3.19 4.24
N THR A 118 2.50 3.90 3.13
CA THR A 118 1.64 5.01 2.68
C THR A 118 1.03 4.62 1.33
N VAL A 119 -0.29 4.72 1.19
CA VAL A 119 -1.01 4.28 -0.02
C VAL A 119 -1.93 5.38 -0.53
N TYR A 120 -1.83 5.66 -1.83
CA TYR A 120 -2.71 6.57 -2.56
C TYR A 120 -3.66 5.77 -3.45
N GLN A 121 -4.95 6.05 -3.38
CA GLN A 121 -6.01 5.23 -3.96
C GLN A 121 -6.92 6.05 -4.85
N VAL A 122 -7.16 5.58 -6.08
CA VAL A 122 -8.16 6.14 -6.97
C VAL A 122 -9.03 5.01 -7.53
N SER A 123 -10.35 5.14 -7.39
CA SER A 123 -11.33 4.29 -8.06
C SER A 123 -12.04 5.09 -9.14
N LEU A 124 -12.05 4.58 -10.37
CA LEU A 124 -12.66 5.29 -11.51
C LEU A 124 -13.20 4.34 -12.58
N PRO A 125 -14.13 4.81 -13.44
CA PRO A 125 -14.60 4.04 -14.57
C PRO A 125 -13.52 3.80 -15.62
N THR A 126 -13.52 2.63 -16.25
CA THR A 126 -12.60 2.29 -17.34
C THR A 126 -13.07 2.76 -18.73
N THR A 127 -14.27 3.31 -18.82
CA THR A 127 -14.90 3.73 -20.08
C THR A 127 -14.21 4.93 -20.70
N GLN A 128 -13.75 5.90 -19.90
CA GLN A 128 -13.12 7.11 -20.41
C GLN A 128 -11.60 7.07 -20.33
N LYS A 129 -10.96 6.80 -21.47
CA LYS A 129 -9.51 6.51 -21.55
C LYS A 129 -8.63 7.71 -21.23
N GLN A 130 -9.07 8.92 -21.58
CA GLN A 130 -8.33 10.15 -21.25
C GLN A 130 -8.27 10.38 -19.74
N ASN A 131 -9.32 10.03 -18.99
CA ASN A 131 -9.33 10.16 -17.53
C ASN A 131 -8.35 9.17 -16.89
N LEU A 132 -8.28 7.93 -17.39
CA LEU A 132 -7.26 6.96 -16.95
C LEU A 132 -5.85 7.52 -17.18
N GLN A 133 -5.59 8.08 -18.36
CA GLN A 133 -4.28 8.68 -18.66
C GLN A 133 -3.96 9.87 -17.74
N GLN A 134 -4.95 10.71 -17.43
CA GLN A 134 -4.80 11.85 -16.53
C GLN A 134 -4.48 11.40 -15.10
N VAL A 135 -5.19 10.39 -14.58
CA VAL A 135 -4.93 9.82 -13.25
C VAL A 135 -3.55 9.18 -13.18
N MET A 136 -3.13 8.46 -14.22
CA MET A 136 -1.76 7.92 -14.28
C MET A 136 -0.69 9.02 -14.31
N ALA A 137 -0.97 10.15 -14.95
CA ALA A 137 -0.06 11.31 -14.93
C ALA A 137 0.03 11.93 -13.52
N ILE A 138 -1.07 12.02 -12.79
CA ILE A 138 -1.06 12.46 -11.37
C ILE A 138 -0.25 11.49 -10.50
N PHE A 139 -0.46 10.17 -10.63
CA PHE A 139 0.36 9.18 -9.93
C PHE A 139 1.86 9.31 -10.24
N SER A 140 2.20 9.63 -11.50
CA SER A 140 3.58 9.90 -11.89
C SER A 140 4.16 11.10 -11.15
N GLU A 141 3.40 12.19 -10.97
CA GLU A 141 3.90 13.37 -10.25
C GLU A 141 3.91 13.20 -8.74
N TRP A 142 2.97 12.46 -8.15
CA TRP A 142 3.08 12.05 -6.75
C TRP A 142 4.32 11.22 -6.46
N SER A 143 4.82 10.49 -7.46
CA SER A 143 6.01 9.66 -7.29
C SER A 143 7.30 10.46 -7.14
N ASN A 144 7.41 11.68 -7.70
CA ASN A 144 8.68 12.42 -7.70
C ASN A 144 8.62 13.95 -7.91
N ALA A 145 7.44 14.55 -8.01
CA ALA A 145 7.26 15.94 -8.43
C ALA A 145 6.38 16.77 -7.49
N ALA A 146 6.17 16.31 -6.25
CA ALA A 146 5.54 17.10 -5.19
C ALA A 146 6.39 18.35 -4.85
N SER A 147 5.74 19.50 -4.68
CA SER A 147 6.42 20.81 -4.60
C SER A 147 6.71 21.28 -3.17
N PHE A 148 5.95 20.84 -2.17
CA PHE A 148 6.07 21.26 -0.76
C PHE A 148 6.17 22.78 -0.59
N GLU A 149 5.32 23.53 -1.31
CA GLU A 149 5.32 24.99 -1.23
C GLU A 149 5.06 25.48 0.20
N LYS A 150 5.83 26.46 0.66
CA LYS A 150 5.79 26.92 2.06
C LYS A 150 4.38 27.31 2.53
N LEU A 151 3.62 27.99 1.67
CA LEU A 151 2.26 28.43 2.01
C LEU A 151 1.32 27.24 2.23
N GLU A 152 1.43 26.22 1.38
CA GLU A 152 0.62 24.99 1.46
C GLU A 152 1.02 24.16 2.68
N VAL A 153 2.33 24.02 2.94
CA VAL A 153 2.83 23.37 4.15
C VAL A 153 2.29 24.04 5.41
N ASP A 154 2.32 25.37 5.48
CA ASP A 154 1.85 26.10 6.66
C ASP A 154 0.34 25.98 6.87
N ALA A 155 -0.45 25.93 5.78
CA ALA A 155 -1.89 25.67 5.84
C ALA A 155 -2.19 24.26 6.37
N GLU A 156 -1.47 23.25 5.88
CA GLU A 156 -1.72 21.84 6.20
C GLU A 156 -1.44 21.49 7.67
N ARG A 157 -0.55 22.24 8.34
CA ARG A 157 -0.34 22.13 9.79
C ARG A 157 -1.65 22.28 10.58
N GLY A 158 -2.52 23.18 10.14
CA GLY A 158 -3.82 23.40 10.77
C GLY A 158 -4.75 22.20 10.58
N VAL A 159 -4.84 21.71 9.34
CA VAL A 159 -5.69 20.56 8.96
C VAL A 159 -5.34 19.33 9.80
N ILE A 160 -4.06 18.91 9.79
CA ILE A 160 -3.58 17.74 10.53
C ILE A 160 -3.80 17.91 12.05
N THR A 161 -3.63 19.13 12.57
CA THR A 161 -3.88 19.40 13.99
C THR A 161 -5.35 19.22 14.36
N GLU A 162 -6.28 19.70 13.53
CA GLU A 162 -7.71 19.53 13.77
C GLU A 162 -8.17 18.08 13.57
N GLU A 163 -7.60 17.35 12.62
CA GLU A 163 -7.84 15.91 12.48
C GLU A 163 -7.41 15.15 13.73
N TRP A 164 -6.20 15.42 14.25
CA TRP A 164 -5.75 14.79 15.49
C TRP A 164 -6.71 15.03 16.66
N ARG A 165 -7.34 16.22 16.75
CA ARG A 165 -8.36 16.51 17.77
C ARG A 165 -9.67 15.76 17.50
N ALA A 166 -10.12 15.75 16.25
CA ALA A 166 -11.39 15.14 15.85
C ALA A 166 -11.43 13.62 16.11
N HIS A 167 -10.29 12.94 16.02
CA HIS A 167 -10.20 11.49 16.20
C HIS A 167 -10.17 11.02 17.68
N GLN A 168 -10.28 11.90 18.68
CA GLN A 168 -10.16 11.55 20.11
C GLN A 168 -11.45 11.02 20.75
N ASP A 169 -12.13 10.11 20.07
CA ASP A 169 -13.35 9.48 20.54
C ASP A 169 -13.11 8.40 21.62
N ALA A 170 -14.17 7.71 22.05
CA ALA A 170 -14.07 6.65 23.05
C ALA A 170 -13.24 5.44 22.57
N LYS A 171 -13.31 5.12 21.27
CA LYS A 171 -12.54 4.03 20.65
C LYS A 171 -11.06 4.36 20.66
N TRP A 172 -10.69 5.58 20.30
CA TRP A 172 -9.32 6.08 20.36
C TRP A 172 -8.78 6.05 21.78
N ARG A 173 -9.51 6.58 22.78
CA ARG A 173 -9.06 6.54 24.19
C ARG A 173 -8.86 5.12 24.70
N THR A 174 -9.74 4.19 24.31
CA THR A 174 -9.60 2.77 24.65
C THR A 174 -8.36 2.14 23.99
N SER A 175 -8.07 2.50 22.75
CA SER A 175 -6.86 2.09 22.03
C SER A 175 -5.60 2.62 22.73
N GLN A 176 -5.58 3.91 23.08
CA GLN A 176 -4.46 4.55 23.79
C GLN A 176 -4.19 3.90 25.15
N ALA A 177 -5.24 3.60 25.93
CA ALA A 177 -5.08 2.92 27.22
C ALA A 177 -4.51 1.50 27.09
N ARG A 178 -4.81 0.81 25.98
CA ARG A 178 -4.33 -0.55 25.71
C ARG A 178 -2.91 -0.58 25.11
N ARG A 179 -2.52 0.49 24.40
CA ARG A 179 -1.29 0.57 23.60
C ARG A 179 -0.02 0.14 24.36
N PRO A 180 0.25 0.60 25.60
CA PRO A 180 1.46 0.20 26.33
C PRO A 180 1.57 -1.30 26.61
N PHE A 181 0.44 -2.01 26.69
CA PHE A 181 0.39 -3.46 26.91
C PHE A 181 0.46 -4.23 25.59
N LEU A 182 -0.22 -3.72 24.56
CA LEU A 182 -0.32 -4.39 23.27
C LEU A 182 0.96 -4.27 22.44
N LEU A 183 1.62 -3.11 22.51
CA LEU A 183 2.80 -2.76 21.72
C LEU A 183 4.05 -2.64 22.60
N ALA A 184 4.13 -3.42 23.68
CA ALA A 184 5.31 -3.41 24.54
C ALA A 184 6.55 -3.84 23.74
N ASN A 185 7.66 -3.10 23.91
CA ASN A 185 8.94 -3.33 23.24
C ASN A 185 8.92 -3.18 21.71
N THR A 186 7.99 -2.42 21.15
CA THR A 186 8.10 -1.94 19.77
C THR A 186 8.78 -0.57 19.74
N PRO A 187 9.47 -0.22 18.65
CA PRO A 187 9.84 1.18 18.39
C PRO A 187 8.62 2.10 18.40
#